data_AF-A0A9E3CQZ7-F1
#
_entry.id   AF-A0A9E3CQZ7-F1
#
_cell.length_a   1.000
_cell.length_b   1.000
_cell.length_c   1.000
_cell.angle_alpha   90.00
_cell.angle_beta   90.00
_cell.angle_gamma   90.00
#
_symmetry.space_group_name_H-M   'P 1'
#
loop_
_entity.id
_entity.type
_entity.pdbx_description
1 polymer ?
#
loop_
_entity_poly.entity_id
_entity_poly.type
_entity_poly.pdbx_seq_one_letter_code
_entity_poly.pdbx_strand_id
1 'polypeptide(L)'
;MFRRNVAALFCLLLCAGAAPAQTAAPLLVAEEGTDRAVAVEPVTRVSDPFPFAQTITFGVDARTRVMLFAQNVQLLPGETPSALTATAEDAAHNVYALAVERVDPVPGFEWMSSVVVRLGDQMSNSTGEVLVSVTLRGQASNRVRFRVGTQPPDLGAGASLNGKRLFPADNPWNQDVSNDPVDPNSANLIASIGLGTSLHPDFGTVWNGAPNGIPYVVVSGSQTKVPITFNAYGGESDPGPYPVPSDAPVEGGPSGTGDRHVIVIDRDNWKLYELYRAFPNGSGWGADSGAVFDLNSNALRPAGWTSADAAGLPIFPGLVRYDEVFGRREITHALRFTASRTRRAYVLPARHFASSNTDPNLPPMGMRVRLKASVDISGYSPAMQVVLRALKKYGMILADNGSNWYVSGAPDPRWDDSELNTLKGIRGSDFEVVRMGTIVTQ
;
A
#
# COMPACT_ATOMS: atom_id res chain seq x y z
N MET A 1 22.84 -3.50 1.09
CA MET A 1 21.82 -4.49 1.53
C MET A 1 21.96 -5.86 0.85
N PHE A 2 22.34 -5.93 -0.44
CA PHE A 2 22.58 -7.19 -1.19
C PHE A 2 23.58 -8.17 -0.54
N ARG A 3 24.58 -7.69 0.21
CA ARG A 3 25.55 -8.56 0.91
C ARG A 3 25.03 -9.20 2.20
N ARG A 4 23.96 -8.68 2.83
CA ARG A 4 23.51 -9.14 4.16
C ARG A 4 22.41 -10.20 4.11
N ASN A 5 21.50 -10.13 3.13
CA ASN A 5 20.44 -11.13 2.99
C ASN A 5 20.86 -12.37 2.18
N VAL A 6 21.92 -12.28 1.36
CA VAL A 6 22.49 -13.44 0.66
C VAL A 6 23.49 -14.19 1.55
N ALA A 7 24.14 -13.52 2.50
CA ALA A 7 25.14 -14.14 3.38
C ALA A 7 24.55 -15.01 4.50
N ALA A 8 23.28 -14.79 4.89
CA ALA A 8 22.65 -15.53 5.99
C ALA A 8 21.99 -16.85 5.55
N LEU A 9 21.90 -17.15 4.24
CA LEU A 9 21.12 -18.27 3.70
C LEU A 9 21.97 -19.46 3.19
N PHE A 10 23.31 -19.42 3.30
CA PHE A 10 24.18 -20.40 2.63
C PHE A 10 25.26 -20.98 3.56
N CYS A 11 24.84 -21.57 4.69
CA CYS A 11 25.70 -22.45 5.48
C CYS A 11 25.31 -23.91 5.22
N LEU A 12 26.29 -24.69 4.75
CA LEU A 12 26.31 -26.13 4.47
C LEU A 12 25.70 -26.62 3.15
N LEU A 13 26.57 -26.86 2.17
CA LEU A 13 26.53 -28.03 1.27
C LEU A 13 27.88 -28.14 0.55
N LEU A 14 28.81 -28.90 1.15
CA LEU A 14 30.08 -29.31 0.54
C LEU A 14 30.25 -30.81 0.79
N CYS A 15 30.26 -31.61 -0.30
CA CYS A 15 31.13 -32.77 -0.53
C CYS A 15 30.62 -33.59 -1.72
N ALA A 16 31.35 -33.60 -2.84
CA ALA A 16 31.59 -34.80 -3.66
C ALA A 16 32.66 -34.49 -4.74
N GLY A 17 33.64 -35.40 -4.87
CA GLY A 17 34.85 -35.23 -5.66
C GLY A 17 34.70 -35.28 -7.18
N ALA A 18 35.78 -34.91 -7.86
CA ALA A 18 35.89 -34.74 -9.29
C ALA A 18 35.74 -36.05 -10.08
N ALA A 19 34.74 -36.08 -10.96
CA ALA A 19 34.61 -36.99 -12.09
C ALA A 19 34.62 -36.16 -13.40
N PRO A 20 35.02 -36.72 -14.56
CA PRO A 20 35.14 -35.97 -15.82
C PRO A 20 33.82 -35.28 -16.19
N ALA A 21 33.92 -34.00 -16.57
CA ALA A 21 32.80 -33.06 -16.67
C ALA A 21 31.81 -33.41 -17.80
N GLN A 22 30.82 -34.24 -17.48
CA GLN A 22 29.49 -34.08 -18.04
C GLN A 22 29.03 -32.68 -17.63
N THR A 23 28.71 -31.79 -18.58
CA THR A 23 28.15 -30.47 -18.25
C THR A 23 26.93 -30.70 -17.38
N ALA A 24 27.04 -30.34 -16.09
CA ALA A 24 25.99 -30.55 -15.12
C ALA A 24 24.72 -29.85 -15.59
N ALA A 25 23.56 -30.47 -15.35
CA ALA A 25 22.29 -29.87 -15.71
C ALA A 25 22.14 -28.49 -15.03
N PRO A 26 21.47 -27.52 -15.69
CA PRO A 26 21.10 -26.26 -15.06
C PRO A 26 20.39 -26.51 -13.72
N LEU A 27 20.68 -25.72 -12.71
CA LEU A 27 20.03 -25.83 -11.40
C LEU A 27 19.49 -24.46 -10.97
N LEU A 28 18.17 -24.30 -11.00
CA LEU A 28 17.49 -23.12 -10.49
C LEU A 28 17.55 -23.12 -8.95
N VAL A 29 17.90 -21.97 -8.39
CA VAL A 29 18.02 -21.77 -6.95
C VAL A 29 16.63 -21.59 -6.34
N ALA A 30 16.35 -22.36 -5.29
CA ALA A 30 15.13 -22.28 -4.49
C ALA A 30 15.43 -21.85 -3.05
N GLU A 31 14.44 -21.30 -2.37
CA GLU A 31 14.50 -21.04 -0.93
C GLU A 31 14.64 -22.35 -0.16
N GLU A 32 15.45 -22.33 0.90
CA GLU A 32 15.81 -23.52 1.66
C GLU A 32 14.58 -24.29 2.15
N GLY A 33 14.56 -25.60 1.87
CA GLY A 33 13.46 -26.49 2.29
C GLY A 33 12.17 -26.35 1.46
N THR A 34 12.17 -25.60 0.37
CA THR A 34 10.99 -25.38 -0.48
C THR A 34 11.31 -25.59 -1.96
N ASP A 35 10.28 -25.55 -2.81
CA ASP A 35 10.44 -25.40 -4.26
C ASP A 35 10.22 -23.95 -4.74
N ARG A 36 10.17 -22.96 -3.83
CA ARG A 36 9.98 -21.54 -4.16
C ARG A 36 11.25 -20.97 -4.78
N ALA A 37 11.14 -20.38 -5.97
CA ALA A 37 12.28 -19.79 -6.65
C ALA A 37 12.84 -18.60 -5.87
N VAL A 38 14.17 -18.54 -5.73
CA VAL A 38 14.82 -17.26 -5.43
C VAL A 38 14.76 -16.42 -6.70
N ALA A 39 13.80 -15.50 -6.74
CA ALA A 39 13.50 -14.71 -7.94
C ALA A 39 13.08 -13.29 -7.57
N VAL A 40 13.44 -12.31 -8.41
CA VAL A 40 13.03 -10.91 -8.24
C VAL A 40 12.76 -10.24 -9.58
N GLU A 41 11.97 -9.17 -9.60
CA GLU A 41 11.92 -8.27 -10.76
C GLU A 41 13.26 -7.50 -10.84
N PRO A 42 13.94 -7.44 -12.00
CA PRO A 42 15.32 -6.98 -12.12
C PRO A 42 15.56 -5.51 -11.72
N VAL A 43 14.55 -4.65 -11.80
CA VAL A 43 14.68 -3.20 -11.53
C VAL A 43 14.26 -2.88 -10.09
N THR A 44 13.03 -3.23 -9.74
CA THR A 44 12.40 -2.96 -8.45
C THR A 44 12.91 -3.88 -7.34
N ARG A 45 13.49 -5.04 -7.69
CA ARG A 45 13.98 -6.06 -6.76
C ARG A 45 12.91 -6.65 -5.85
N VAL A 46 11.64 -6.56 -6.28
CA VAL A 46 10.50 -7.14 -5.58
C VAL A 46 10.42 -8.63 -5.93
N SER A 47 10.27 -9.49 -4.92
CA SER A 47 10.00 -10.92 -5.08
C SER A 47 8.55 -11.17 -5.50
N ASP A 48 8.22 -12.40 -5.84
CA ASP A 48 6.89 -12.75 -6.32
C ASP A 48 5.77 -12.53 -5.26
N PRO A 49 4.50 -12.30 -5.66
CA PRO A 49 3.96 -12.47 -7.00
C PRO A 49 4.35 -11.37 -8.00
N PHE A 50 4.68 -11.79 -9.21
CA PHE A 50 5.00 -10.91 -10.31
C PHE A 50 3.73 -10.53 -11.07
N PRO A 51 3.33 -9.24 -11.14
CA PRO A 51 2.20 -8.87 -12.00
C PRO A 51 2.53 -9.24 -13.45
N PHE A 52 1.52 -9.53 -14.26
CA PHE A 52 1.73 -9.87 -15.67
C PHE A 52 2.36 -8.71 -16.47
N ALA A 53 1.96 -7.48 -16.13
CA ALA A 53 2.50 -6.26 -16.70
C ALA A 53 2.82 -5.24 -15.61
N GLN A 54 3.90 -4.51 -15.81
CA GLN A 54 4.35 -3.41 -14.97
C GLN A 54 3.53 -2.15 -15.28
N THR A 55 3.17 -1.40 -14.23
CA THR A 55 2.54 -0.09 -14.36
C THR A 55 3.52 0.99 -14.84
N ILE A 56 4.82 0.81 -14.62
CA ILE A 56 5.89 1.66 -15.15
C ILE A 56 6.74 0.82 -16.10
N THR A 57 6.83 1.25 -17.36
CA THR A 57 7.56 0.50 -18.40
C THR A 57 9.05 0.81 -18.31
N PHE A 58 9.83 -0.18 -17.88
CA PHE A 58 11.29 -0.16 -17.94
C PHE A 58 11.75 -0.99 -19.13
N GLY A 59 11.85 -0.37 -20.32
CA GLY A 59 12.29 -1.03 -21.54
C GLY A 59 11.35 -0.82 -22.73
N VAL A 60 11.32 -1.80 -23.64
CA VAL A 60 10.57 -1.73 -24.90
C VAL A 60 9.10 -2.12 -24.77
N ASP A 61 8.71 -2.74 -23.65
CA ASP A 61 7.33 -3.15 -23.38
C ASP A 61 7.05 -3.22 -21.87
N ALA A 62 5.77 -3.26 -21.50
CA ALA A 62 5.31 -3.31 -20.11
C ALA A 62 5.30 -4.71 -19.48
N ARG A 63 5.72 -5.77 -20.18
CA ARG A 63 5.67 -7.14 -19.63
C ARG A 63 6.69 -7.31 -18.51
N THR A 64 6.30 -8.03 -17.47
CA THR A 64 7.20 -8.26 -16.34
C THR A 64 8.35 -9.16 -16.73
N ARG A 65 9.56 -8.77 -16.30
CA ARG A 65 10.74 -9.62 -16.32
C ARG A 65 10.94 -10.23 -14.95
N VAL A 66 11.29 -11.50 -14.92
CA VAL A 66 11.66 -12.23 -13.71
C VAL A 66 13.13 -12.59 -13.81
N MET A 67 13.93 -12.16 -12.86
CA MET A 67 15.33 -12.56 -12.70
C MET A 67 15.38 -13.79 -11.80
N LEU A 68 15.66 -14.94 -12.41
CA LEU A 68 15.93 -16.21 -11.73
C LEU A 68 17.43 -16.33 -11.45
N PHE A 69 17.80 -17.07 -10.41
CA PHE A 69 19.19 -17.40 -10.13
C PHE A 69 19.43 -18.89 -10.36
N ALA A 70 20.57 -19.23 -10.98
CA ALA A 70 20.86 -20.59 -11.37
C ALA A 70 22.35 -20.92 -11.36
N GLN A 71 22.66 -22.19 -11.15
CA GLN A 71 23.98 -22.79 -11.36
C GLN A 71 24.01 -23.52 -12.70
N ASN A 72 25.22 -23.74 -13.24
CA ASN A 72 25.46 -24.52 -14.46
C ASN A 72 24.72 -23.97 -15.70
N VAL A 73 24.60 -22.64 -15.80
CA VAL A 73 23.93 -21.93 -16.90
C VAL A 73 24.86 -20.99 -17.67
N GLN A 74 26.18 -21.15 -17.50
CA GLN A 74 27.17 -20.35 -18.23
C GLN A 74 27.09 -20.63 -19.73
N LEU A 75 27.01 -19.55 -20.52
CA LEU A 75 27.04 -19.60 -21.97
C LEU A 75 28.47 -19.81 -22.48
N LEU A 76 28.64 -20.63 -23.52
CA LEU A 76 29.93 -20.81 -24.19
C LEU A 76 30.26 -19.57 -25.05
N PRO A 77 31.55 -19.36 -25.39
CA PRO A 77 31.94 -18.32 -26.33
C PRO A 77 31.15 -18.40 -27.64
N GLY A 78 30.49 -17.30 -28.01
CA GLY A 78 29.65 -17.21 -29.22
C GLY A 78 28.19 -17.60 -29.01
N GLU A 79 27.81 -18.16 -27.86
CA GLU A 79 26.41 -18.36 -27.53
C GLU A 79 25.73 -17.07 -27.09
N THR A 80 24.43 -17.00 -27.37
CA THR A 80 23.56 -15.91 -26.92
C THR A 80 22.53 -16.47 -25.93
N PRO A 81 21.75 -15.62 -25.24
CA PRO A 81 20.67 -16.08 -24.36
C PRO A 81 19.69 -17.06 -25.02
N SER A 82 19.59 -17.06 -26.36
CA SER A 82 18.74 -18.00 -27.11
C SER A 82 19.17 -19.47 -27.01
N ALA A 83 20.36 -19.76 -26.50
CA ALA A 83 20.80 -21.13 -26.22
C ALA A 83 20.06 -21.74 -25.02
N LEU A 84 19.43 -20.90 -24.19
CA LEU A 84 18.62 -21.28 -23.05
C LEU A 84 17.13 -21.06 -23.40
N THR A 85 16.30 -22.05 -23.09
CA THR A 85 14.84 -21.89 -23.14
C THR A 85 14.26 -21.96 -21.75
N ALA A 86 13.16 -21.25 -21.50
CA ALA A 86 12.46 -21.27 -20.21
C ALA A 86 10.96 -21.52 -20.43
N THR A 87 10.37 -22.34 -19.57
CA THR A 87 8.94 -22.64 -19.59
C THR A 87 8.35 -22.51 -18.19
N ALA A 88 7.06 -22.14 -18.13
CA ALA A 88 6.26 -22.14 -16.92
C ALA A 88 5.03 -23.02 -17.13
N GLU A 89 4.64 -23.80 -16.14
CA GLU A 89 3.42 -24.61 -16.16
C GLU A 89 2.51 -24.21 -14.99
N ASP A 90 1.24 -23.93 -15.26
CA ASP A 90 0.26 -23.64 -14.19
C ASP A 90 -0.38 -24.91 -13.62
N ALA A 91 -1.22 -24.76 -12.59
CA ALA A 91 -1.95 -25.86 -11.96
C ALA A 91 -2.96 -26.57 -12.89
N ALA A 92 -3.32 -25.96 -14.02
CA ALA A 92 -4.17 -26.55 -15.05
C ALA A 92 -3.34 -27.24 -16.16
N HIS A 93 -2.03 -27.38 -15.97
CA HIS A 93 -1.07 -27.97 -16.90
C HIS A 93 -0.91 -27.20 -18.22
N ASN A 94 -1.32 -25.93 -18.27
CA ASN A 94 -0.99 -25.08 -19.41
C ASN A 94 0.49 -24.70 -19.35
N VAL A 95 1.20 -24.90 -20.45
CA VAL A 95 2.63 -24.56 -20.56
C VAL A 95 2.81 -23.27 -21.33
N TYR A 96 3.50 -22.32 -20.71
CA TYR A 96 3.81 -21.00 -21.24
C TYR A 96 5.30 -20.92 -21.55
N ALA A 97 5.65 -20.52 -22.77
CA ALA A 97 7.02 -20.18 -23.10
C ALA A 97 7.39 -18.83 -22.47
N LEU A 98 8.54 -18.77 -21.79
CA LEU A 98 9.10 -17.53 -21.26
C LEU A 98 10.30 -17.14 -22.14
N ALA A 99 10.35 -15.91 -22.63
CA ALA A 99 11.47 -15.47 -23.46
C ALA A 99 12.69 -15.20 -22.59
N VAL A 100 13.80 -15.90 -22.83
CA VAL A 100 15.08 -15.62 -22.15
C VAL A 100 15.72 -14.40 -22.81
N GLU A 101 15.76 -13.28 -22.09
CA GLU A 101 16.31 -12.02 -22.60
C GLU A 101 17.76 -11.82 -22.19
N ARG A 102 18.20 -12.43 -21.09
CA ARG A 102 19.55 -12.19 -20.55
C ARG A 102 20.04 -13.37 -19.70
N VAL A 103 21.34 -13.63 -19.78
CA VAL A 103 22.06 -14.55 -18.89
C VAL A 103 23.36 -13.89 -18.52
N ASP A 104 23.52 -13.52 -17.25
CA ASP A 104 24.71 -12.80 -16.76
C ASP A 104 25.29 -13.46 -15.51
N PRO A 105 26.62 -13.49 -15.33
CA PRO A 105 27.21 -13.88 -14.06
C PRO A 105 26.78 -12.94 -12.93
N VAL A 106 26.55 -13.48 -11.74
CA VAL A 106 26.20 -12.65 -10.57
C VAL A 106 27.48 -12.09 -9.94
N PRO A 107 27.63 -10.75 -9.84
CA PRO A 107 28.83 -10.16 -9.26
C PRO A 107 29.10 -10.64 -7.83
N GLY A 108 30.30 -11.18 -7.61
CA GLY A 108 30.72 -11.73 -6.32
C GLY A 108 30.29 -13.19 -6.06
N PHE A 109 29.62 -13.84 -7.01
CA PHE A 109 29.20 -15.24 -6.93
C PHE A 109 29.54 -15.97 -8.23
N GLU A 110 30.80 -16.38 -8.37
CA GLU A 110 31.34 -16.97 -9.61
C GLU A 110 30.63 -18.27 -10.05
N TRP A 111 29.99 -18.97 -9.12
CA TRP A 111 29.23 -20.19 -9.37
C TRP A 111 27.80 -19.94 -9.86
N MET A 112 27.32 -18.70 -9.83
CA MET A 112 25.91 -18.35 -10.05
C MET A 112 25.74 -17.41 -11.23
N SER A 113 24.73 -17.67 -12.05
CA SER A 113 24.24 -16.72 -13.05
C SER A 113 22.82 -16.28 -12.75
N SER A 114 22.50 -15.08 -13.19
CA SER A 114 21.14 -14.58 -13.27
C SER A 114 20.58 -14.84 -14.67
N VAL A 115 19.35 -15.32 -14.74
CA VAL A 115 18.60 -15.56 -15.97
C VAL A 115 17.37 -14.67 -15.96
N VAL A 116 17.32 -13.70 -16.86
CA VAL A 116 16.18 -12.79 -16.99
C VAL A 116 15.23 -13.34 -18.03
N VAL A 117 14.02 -13.68 -17.60
CA VAL A 117 12.94 -14.17 -18.46
C VAL A 117 11.80 -13.17 -18.52
N ARG A 118 11.24 -12.93 -19.71
CA ARG A 118 10.00 -12.17 -19.92
C ARG A 118 8.81 -13.11 -19.81
N LEU A 119 7.78 -12.72 -19.04
CA LEU A 119 6.54 -13.50 -18.93
C LEU A 119 5.89 -13.71 -20.30
N GLY A 120 5.38 -14.93 -20.52
CA GLY A 120 4.83 -15.36 -21.81
C GLY A 120 3.54 -14.65 -22.18
N ASP A 121 3.32 -14.42 -23.48
CA ASP A 121 2.21 -13.58 -23.97
C ASP A 121 0.80 -14.14 -23.73
N GLN A 122 0.71 -15.43 -23.41
CA GLN A 122 -0.56 -16.12 -23.08
C GLN A 122 -0.85 -16.13 -21.57
N MET A 123 0.05 -15.59 -20.73
CA MET A 123 -0.17 -15.47 -19.30
C MET A 123 -1.04 -14.24 -18.98
N SER A 124 -1.51 -14.14 -17.74
CA SER A 124 -2.29 -13.00 -17.26
C SER A 124 -2.13 -12.81 -15.75
N ASN A 125 -2.77 -11.77 -15.18
CA ASN A 125 -2.79 -11.57 -13.74
C ASN A 125 -3.58 -12.66 -12.97
N SER A 126 -4.29 -13.55 -13.67
CA SER A 126 -5.00 -14.68 -13.08
C SER A 126 -4.25 -16.01 -13.23
N THR A 127 -3.04 -16.02 -13.81
CA THR A 127 -2.26 -17.26 -14.00
C THR A 127 -1.92 -17.94 -12.67
N GLY A 128 -1.63 -17.17 -11.62
CA GLY A 128 -1.39 -17.70 -10.28
C GLY A 128 -0.04 -18.39 -10.17
N GLU A 129 0.02 -19.49 -9.42
CA GLU A 129 1.26 -20.22 -9.17
C GLU A 129 1.71 -21.03 -10.39
N VAL A 130 2.99 -20.92 -10.77
CA VAL A 130 3.57 -21.65 -11.89
C VAL A 130 4.86 -22.36 -11.50
N LEU A 131 5.06 -23.56 -12.04
CA LEU A 131 6.31 -24.32 -11.97
C LEU A 131 7.17 -24.00 -13.19
N VAL A 132 8.35 -23.43 -12.95
CA VAL A 132 9.30 -22.97 -13.97
C VAL A 132 10.50 -23.88 -14.05
N SER A 133 10.93 -24.14 -15.28
CA SER A 133 12.21 -24.78 -15.58
C SER A 133 12.94 -24.06 -16.71
N VAL A 134 14.25 -24.25 -16.77
CA VAL A 134 15.08 -23.82 -17.90
C VAL A 134 15.72 -25.04 -18.54
N THR A 135 16.02 -24.96 -19.84
CA THR A 135 16.71 -26.02 -20.58
C THR A 135 17.88 -25.43 -21.34
N LEU A 136 19.08 -25.96 -21.09
CA LEU A 136 20.32 -25.59 -21.77
C LEU A 136 20.91 -26.83 -22.43
N ARG A 137 21.20 -26.77 -23.73
CA ARG A 137 21.80 -27.91 -24.49
C ARG A 137 21.02 -29.23 -24.33
N GLY A 138 19.69 -29.15 -24.25
CA GLY A 138 18.82 -30.32 -24.08
C GLY A 138 18.75 -30.89 -22.66
N GLN A 139 19.44 -30.29 -21.68
CA GLN A 139 19.35 -30.67 -20.27
C GLN A 139 18.41 -29.70 -19.54
N ALA A 140 17.30 -30.23 -19.01
CA ALA A 140 16.34 -29.46 -18.23
C ALA A 140 16.82 -29.31 -16.77
N SER A 141 16.46 -28.19 -16.15
CA SER A 141 16.71 -27.94 -14.74
C SER A 141 15.73 -28.68 -13.83
N ASN A 142 15.99 -28.61 -12.52
CA ASN A 142 14.93 -28.75 -11.52
C ASN A 142 13.80 -27.74 -11.81
N ARG A 143 12.63 -27.99 -11.22
CA ARG A 143 11.47 -27.09 -11.30
C ARG A 143 11.37 -26.29 -10.01
N VAL A 144 11.13 -24.99 -10.13
CA VAL A 144 10.89 -24.08 -9.01
C VAL A 144 9.63 -23.27 -9.25
N ARG A 145 8.98 -22.78 -8.19
CA ARG A 145 7.73 -22.02 -8.28
C ARG A 145 7.93 -20.54 -8.12
N PHE A 146 7.17 -19.77 -8.87
CA PHE A 146 6.81 -18.40 -8.49
C PHE A 146 5.36 -18.14 -8.87
N ARG A 147 4.78 -17.07 -8.35
CA ARG A 147 3.42 -16.64 -8.67
C ARG A 147 3.43 -15.52 -9.70
N VAL A 148 2.56 -15.66 -10.69
CA VAL A 148 2.22 -14.62 -11.67
C VAL A 148 0.84 -14.08 -11.35
N GLY A 149 0.75 -12.77 -11.23
CA GLY A 149 -0.47 -12.02 -11.00
C GLY A 149 -0.38 -11.09 -9.80
N THR A 150 -1.55 -10.69 -9.31
CA THR A 150 -1.66 -9.86 -8.11
C THR A 150 -2.07 -10.75 -6.95
N GLN A 151 -1.32 -10.74 -5.84
CA GLN A 151 -1.82 -11.35 -4.61
C GLN A 151 -3.04 -10.53 -4.15
N PRO A 152 -4.19 -11.17 -3.95
CA PRO A 152 -5.33 -10.44 -3.43
C PRO A 152 -5.04 -10.03 -1.96
N PRO A 153 -5.62 -8.94 -1.44
CA PRO A 153 -5.44 -8.46 -0.05
C PRO A 153 -5.66 -9.54 1.01
N ASP A 154 -4.77 -9.79 1.96
CA ASP A 154 -4.99 -10.86 2.95
C ASP A 154 -6.26 -10.63 3.79
N LEU A 155 -6.80 -11.68 4.43
CA LEU A 155 -7.96 -11.57 5.33
C LEU A 155 -7.51 -11.26 6.77
N GLY A 156 -8.37 -10.60 7.53
CA GLY A 156 -8.19 -10.36 8.96
C GLY A 156 -7.89 -8.92 9.33
N ALA A 157 -7.72 -8.68 10.64
CA ALA A 157 -7.43 -7.36 11.19
C ALA A 157 -6.03 -6.90 10.78
N GLY A 158 -5.91 -5.65 10.30
CA GLY A 158 -4.62 -5.08 9.88
C GLY A 158 -3.97 -5.79 8.68
N ALA A 159 -4.74 -6.55 7.90
CA ALA A 159 -4.21 -7.40 6.85
C ALA A 159 -3.63 -6.59 5.66
N SER A 160 -2.50 -7.07 5.13
CA SER A 160 -1.82 -6.48 3.96
C SER A 160 -2.75 -6.42 2.76
N LEU A 161 -2.80 -5.28 2.07
CA LEU A 161 -3.52 -5.20 0.79
C LEU A 161 -2.74 -5.81 -0.36
N ASN A 162 -1.50 -6.24 -0.10
CA ASN A 162 -0.54 -6.68 -1.11
C ASN A 162 -0.38 -5.63 -2.23
N GLY A 163 -0.59 -4.37 -1.85
CA GLY A 163 -0.64 -3.18 -2.69
C GLY A 163 -1.67 -3.16 -3.80
N LYS A 164 -2.79 -3.86 -3.62
CA LYS A 164 -3.99 -3.55 -4.39
C LYS A 164 -4.38 -2.09 -4.11
N ARG A 165 -4.36 -1.27 -5.16
CA ARG A 165 -4.61 0.17 -5.06
C ARG A 165 -6.05 0.44 -4.62
N LEU A 166 -6.21 1.40 -3.71
CA LEU A 166 -7.49 1.98 -3.35
C LEU A 166 -7.87 3.06 -4.36
N PHE A 167 -9.10 2.99 -4.87
CA PHE A 167 -9.62 3.89 -5.90
C PHE A 167 -8.90 3.83 -7.26
N PRO A 168 -9.57 4.31 -8.32
CA PRO A 168 -8.95 4.52 -9.63
C PRO A 168 -7.69 5.39 -9.57
N ALA A 169 -6.82 5.25 -10.57
CA ALA A 169 -5.56 5.98 -10.64
C ALA A 169 -5.72 7.51 -10.74
N ASP A 170 -6.83 7.97 -11.33
CA ASP A 170 -7.23 9.36 -11.47
C ASP A 170 -8.05 9.89 -10.27
N ASN A 171 -8.22 9.09 -9.23
CA ASN A 171 -8.87 9.54 -8.00
C ASN A 171 -8.02 10.60 -7.28
N PRO A 172 -8.63 11.64 -6.66
CA PRO A 172 -7.90 12.65 -5.89
C PRO A 172 -6.95 12.10 -4.82
N TRP A 173 -7.27 10.97 -4.19
CA TRP A 173 -6.37 10.30 -3.25
C TRP A 173 -5.06 9.82 -3.90
N ASN A 174 -5.08 9.45 -5.17
CA ASN A 174 -3.93 8.89 -5.89
C ASN A 174 -3.18 9.90 -6.77
N GLN A 175 -3.64 11.15 -6.81
CA GLN A 175 -3.08 12.19 -7.66
C GLN A 175 -1.73 12.69 -7.12
N ASP A 176 -0.70 12.71 -7.99
CA ASP A 176 0.56 13.39 -7.72
C ASP A 176 0.36 14.91 -7.80
N VAL A 177 0.65 15.61 -6.71
CA VAL A 177 0.50 17.06 -6.54
C VAL A 177 1.83 17.76 -6.30
N SER A 178 2.96 17.08 -6.52
CA SER A 178 4.30 17.63 -6.25
C SER A 178 4.61 18.89 -7.08
N ASN A 179 4.02 19.00 -8.27
CA ASN A 179 4.23 20.11 -9.21
C ASN A 179 3.02 21.06 -9.30
N ASP A 180 1.96 20.82 -8.53
CA ASP A 180 0.77 21.66 -8.60
C ASP A 180 1.06 23.07 -8.06
N PRO A 181 0.35 24.12 -8.51
CA PRO A 181 0.55 25.47 -7.99
C PRO A 181 0.26 25.55 -6.48
N VAL A 182 0.93 26.44 -5.77
CA VAL A 182 0.63 26.76 -4.37
C VAL A 182 -0.60 27.68 -4.30
N ASP A 183 -1.46 27.48 -3.32
CA ASP A 183 -2.60 28.36 -3.09
C ASP A 183 -2.15 29.76 -2.67
N PRO A 184 -2.68 30.84 -3.27
CA PRO A 184 -2.30 32.21 -2.89
C PRO A 184 -2.52 32.54 -1.41
N ASN A 185 -3.46 31.88 -0.73
CA ASN A 185 -3.72 32.08 0.70
C ASN A 185 -2.98 31.08 1.61
N SER A 186 -2.04 30.29 1.07
CA SER A 186 -1.34 29.23 1.81
C SER A 186 -0.73 29.72 3.12
N ALA A 187 -0.09 30.89 3.13
CA ALA A 187 0.58 31.41 4.33
C ALA A 187 -0.39 31.61 5.51
N ASN A 188 -1.56 32.19 5.26
CA ASN A 188 -2.57 32.44 6.30
C ASN A 188 -3.21 31.12 6.78
N LEU A 189 -3.50 30.21 5.84
CA LEU A 189 -4.11 28.91 6.15
C LEU A 189 -3.18 28.06 7.02
N ILE A 190 -1.90 27.93 6.66
CA ILE A 190 -0.92 27.20 7.45
C ILE A 190 -0.71 27.87 8.82
N ALA A 191 -0.66 29.20 8.87
CA ALA A 191 -0.53 29.94 10.12
C ALA A 191 -1.72 29.71 11.06
N SER A 192 -2.94 29.57 10.52
CA SER A 192 -4.14 29.30 11.32
C SER A 192 -4.12 27.92 11.99
N ILE A 193 -3.46 26.92 11.39
CA ILE A 193 -3.28 25.58 11.96
C ILE A 193 -2.07 25.55 12.91
N GLY A 194 -0.99 26.27 12.58
CA GLY A 194 0.15 26.50 13.48
C GLY A 194 1.49 26.22 12.81
N LEU A 195 2.27 27.28 12.53
CA LEU A 195 3.58 27.19 11.86
C LEU A 195 4.60 26.38 12.66
N GLY A 196 4.67 26.61 13.97
CA GLY A 196 5.62 25.95 14.87
C GLY A 196 5.15 24.61 15.42
N THR A 197 3.92 24.20 15.13
CA THR A 197 3.35 22.95 15.63
C THR A 197 3.95 21.76 14.87
N SER A 198 4.30 20.70 15.60
CA SER A 198 4.84 19.48 15.04
C SER A 198 3.80 18.71 14.25
N LEU A 199 4.20 18.10 13.14
CA LEU A 199 3.48 16.95 12.60
C LEU A 199 3.41 15.86 13.68
N HIS A 200 2.24 15.31 13.94
CA HIS A 200 2.02 14.31 14.97
C HIS A 200 1.55 12.99 14.34
N PRO A 201 2.34 11.90 14.38
CA PRO A 201 1.85 10.59 13.99
C PRO A 201 0.87 10.08 15.04
N ASP A 202 -0.41 10.00 14.66
CA ASP A 202 -1.51 9.53 15.50
C ASP A 202 -1.80 8.04 15.20
N PHE A 203 -0.74 7.24 15.31
CA PHE A 203 -0.73 5.80 15.14
C PHE A 203 0.57 5.20 15.68
N GLY A 204 0.59 3.89 15.91
CA GLY A 204 1.77 3.19 16.41
C GLY A 204 1.41 1.85 17.04
N THR A 205 2.07 1.52 18.14
CA THR A 205 1.78 0.27 18.88
C THR A 205 0.55 0.42 19.79
N VAL A 206 0.75 0.84 21.03
CA VAL A 206 -0.27 0.97 22.07
C VAL A 206 -0.14 2.32 22.76
N TRP A 207 -1.27 3.00 22.93
CA TRP A 207 -1.38 4.26 23.65
C TRP A 207 -2.49 4.16 24.71
N ASN A 208 -2.19 4.52 25.96
CA ASN A 208 -3.14 4.45 27.09
C ASN A 208 -3.88 3.10 27.22
N GLY A 209 -3.19 1.99 26.93
CA GLY A 209 -3.75 0.64 27.04
C GLY A 209 -4.62 0.19 25.87
N ALA A 210 -4.71 0.96 24.80
CA ALA A 210 -5.43 0.62 23.57
C ALA A 210 -4.53 0.72 22.32
N PRO A 211 -4.86 0.05 21.21
CA PRO A 211 -4.14 0.22 19.95
C PRO A 211 -4.10 1.70 19.51
N ASN A 212 -2.93 2.19 19.11
CA ASN A 212 -2.76 3.59 18.68
C ASN A 212 -3.04 3.75 17.17
N GLY A 213 -4.03 4.55 16.81
CA GLY A 213 -4.49 4.76 15.43
C GLY A 213 -5.84 4.10 15.14
N ILE A 214 -6.25 4.10 13.87
CA ILE A 214 -7.56 3.62 13.44
C ILE A 214 -7.45 2.21 12.85
N PRO A 215 -7.96 1.17 13.53
CA PRO A 215 -7.85 -0.20 13.04
C PRO A 215 -8.83 -0.48 11.91
N TYR A 216 -8.52 -1.53 11.14
CA TYR A 216 -9.38 -2.03 10.07
C TYR A 216 -9.34 -3.57 10.01
N VAL A 217 -10.32 -4.16 9.34
CA VAL A 217 -10.37 -5.59 9.03
C VAL A 217 -10.68 -5.82 7.56
N VAL A 218 -9.98 -6.77 6.95
CA VAL A 218 -10.25 -7.21 5.58
C VAL A 218 -11.07 -8.51 5.64
N VAL A 219 -12.19 -8.53 4.95
CA VAL A 219 -13.13 -9.65 4.88
C VAL A 219 -13.30 -10.14 3.44
N SER A 220 -13.75 -11.38 3.26
CA SER A 220 -14.17 -11.90 1.96
C SER A 220 -15.57 -11.39 1.61
N GLY A 221 -15.94 -11.49 0.34
CA GLY A 221 -17.29 -11.17 -0.14
C GLY A 221 -18.38 -12.11 0.39
N SER A 222 -17.99 -13.20 1.05
CA SER A 222 -18.87 -14.14 1.75
C SER A 222 -19.14 -13.77 3.21
N GLN A 223 -18.52 -12.71 3.75
CA GLN A 223 -18.79 -12.25 5.10
C GLN A 223 -20.26 -11.86 5.26
N THR A 224 -20.94 -12.50 6.20
CA THR A 224 -22.36 -12.24 6.48
C THR A 224 -22.56 -10.76 6.83
N LYS A 225 -23.52 -10.14 6.15
CA LYS A 225 -23.93 -8.77 6.45
C LYS A 225 -24.84 -8.73 7.67
N VAL A 226 -24.62 -7.76 8.54
CA VAL A 226 -25.36 -7.56 9.78
C VAL A 226 -26.12 -6.23 9.77
N PRO A 227 -27.25 -6.13 10.48
CA PRO A 227 -27.99 -4.87 10.59
C PRO A 227 -27.15 -3.76 11.21
N ILE A 228 -27.31 -2.53 10.71
CA ILE A 228 -26.72 -1.32 11.28
C ILE A 228 -27.85 -0.39 11.71
N THR A 229 -27.82 0.04 12.97
CA THR A 229 -28.76 1.02 13.53
C THR A 229 -28.07 2.35 13.69
N PHE A 230 -28.56 3.39 13.01
CA PHE A 230 -28.00 4.74 13.12
C PHE A 230 -28.69 5.56 14.22
N ASN A 231 -27.88 6.18 15.10
CA ASN A 231 -28.37 6.92 16.27
C ASN A 231 -28.34 8.44 16.11
N ALA A 232 -27.62 8.98 15.10
CA ALA A 232 -27.49 10.42 14.88
C ALA A 232 -27.66 10.78 13.39
N TYR A 233 -26.64 10.53 12.57
CA TYR A 233 -26.54 10.96 11.18
C TYR A 233 -27.14 9.94 10.20
N GLY A 234 -28.24 9.28 10.57
CA GLY A 234 -28.87 8.26 9.72
C GLY A 234 -29.35 8.80 8.36
N GLY A 235 -29.76 10.07 8.30
CA GLY A 235 -30.15 10.75 7.06
C GLY A 235 -28.99 11.12 6.13
N GLU A 236 -27.74 11.01 6.62
CA GLU A 236 -26.51 11.23 5.86
C GLU A 236 -25.66 9.95 5.77
N SER A 237 -26.26 8.80 6.10
CA SER A 237 -25.60 7.49 6.10
C SER A 237 -26.12 6.60 4.97
N ASP A 238 -25.27 5.71 4.48
CA ASP A 238 -25.69 4.70 3.51
C ASP A 238 -26.49 3.59 4.22
N PRO A 239 -27.67 3.19 3.73
CA PRO A 239 -28.44 2.15 4.39
C PRO A 239 -27.68 0.81 4.51
N GLY A 240 -27.79 0.17 5.68
CA GLY A 240 -27.30 -1.20 5.91
C GLY A 240 -28.10 -2.27 5.16
N PRO A 241 -27.74 -3.55 5.30
CA PRO A 241 -26.75 -4.12 6.22
C PRO A 241 -25.30 -4.08 5.69
N TYR A 242 -24.31 -4.15 6.59
CA TYR A 242 -22.87 -4.10 6.26
C TYR A 242 -22.14 -5.40 6.67
N PRO A 243 -21.03 -5.80 6.01
CA PRO A 243 -20.30 -7.03 6.32
C PRO A 243 -19.37 -6.88 7.53
N VAL A 244 -19.85 -6.30 8.64
CA VAL A 244 -19.02 -6.06 9.84
C VAL A 244 -18.93 -7.34 10.69
N PRO A 245 -17.73 -7.93 10.87
CA PRO A 245 -17.56 -9.07 11.78
C PRO A 245 -17.94 -8.72 13.22
N SER A 246 -18.38 -9.70 14.01
CA SER A 246 -18.70 -9.49 15.43
C SER A 246 -17.48 -9.12 16.28
N ASP A 247 -16.30 -9.50 15.83
CA ASP A 247 -14.99 -9.23 16.41
C ASP A 247 -14.21 -8.13 15.68
N ALA A 248 -14.90 -7.31 14.87
CA ALA A 248 -14.28 -6.19 14.17
C ALA A 248 -13.52 -5.29 15.16
N PRO A 249 -12.26 -4.92 14.87
CA PRO A 249 -11.50 -4.07 15.75
C PRO A 249 -12.09 -2.66 15.78
N VAL A 250 -12.08 -2.04 16.96
CA VAL A 250 -12.63 -0.72 17.21
C VAL A 250 -11.51 0.22 17.64
N GLU A 251 -11.46 1.43 17.09
CA GLU A 251 -10.54 2.48 17.55
C GLU A 251 -10.70 2.76 19.05
N GLY A 252 -9.58 2.90 19.76
CA GLY A 252 -9.57 3.05 21.23
C GLY A 252 -9.94 1.76 21.98
N GLY A 253 -10.12 0.64 21.26
CA GLY A 253 -10.43 -0.67 21.81
C GLY A 253 -11.90 -0.85 22.22
N PRO A 254 -12.28 -2.06 22.65
CA PRO A 254 -13.68 -2.40 22.96
C PRO A 254 -14.32 -1.48 24.01
N SER A 255 -13.53 -0.99 24.98
CA SER A 255 -13.98 -0.11 26.07
C SER A 255 -13.74 1.38 25.80
N GLY A 256 -13.23 1.78 24.63
CA GLY A 256 -13.01 3.18 24.30
C GLY A 256 -14.30 4.00 24.31
N THR A 257 -14.24 5.30 24.62
CA THR A 257 -15.42 6.18 24.69
C THR A 257 -15.42 7.30 23.66
N GLY A 258 -14.33 7.42 22.88
CA GLY A 258 -14.14 8.41 21.83
C GLY A 258 -14.87 8.04 20.53
N ASP A 259 -14.19 8.25 19.41
CA ASP A 259 -14.81 8.16 18.08
C ASP A 259 -15.14 6.72 17.68
N ARG A 260 -14.38 5.72 18.15
CA ARG A 260 -14.70 4.30 17.99
C ARG A 260 -15.01 3.92 16.54
N HIS A 261 -14.16 4.35 15.62
CA HIS A 261 -14.29 3.98 14.22
C HIS A 261 -14.18 2.46 14.05
N VAL A 262 -14.99 1.92 13.13
CA VAL A 262 -14.90 0.53 12.63
C VAL A 262 -14.79 0.57 11.11
N ILE A 263 -13.69 0.02 10.59
CA ILE A 263 -13.36 0.02 9.16
C ILE A 263 -13.32 -1.41 8.65
N VAL A 264 -14.08 -1.70 7.59
CA VAL A 264 -14.16 -3.00 6.95
C VAL A 264 -13.90 -2.89 5.45
N ILE A 265 -12.97 -3.68 4.94
CA ILE A 265 -12.69 -3.81 3.51
C ILE A 265 -13.18 -5.17 3.03
N ASP A 266 -14.16 -5.18 2.13
CA ASP A 266 -14.55 -6.38 1.38
C ASP A 266 -13.60 -6.52 0.19
N ARG A 267 -12.63 -7.45 0.29
CA ARG A 267 -11.55 -7.58 -0.71
C ARG A 267 -12.04 -8.06 -2.08
N ASP A 268 -13.15 -8.81 -2.09
CA ASP A 268 -13.67 -9.50 -3.28
C ASP A 268 -14.58 -8.57 -4.08
N ASN A 269 -15.48 -7.85 -3.40
CA ASN A 269 -16.31 -6.83 -4.05
C ASN A 269 -15.60 -5.45 -4.15
N TRP A 270 -14.43 -5.32 -3.52
CA TRP A 270 -13.62 -4.10 -3.44
C TRP A 270 -14.43 -2.89 -2.95
N LYS A 271 -15.06 -3.08 -1.79
CA LYS A 271 -15.85 -2.04 -1.10
C LYS A 271 -15.29 -1.77 0.28
N LEU A 272 -15.41 -0.51 0.68
CA LEU A 272 -15.04 -0.01 1.99
C LEU A 272 -16.32 0.37 2.75
N TYR A 273 -16.41 -0.07 4.00
CA TYR A 273 -17.50 0.24 4.93
C TYR A 273 -16.89 0.86 6.18
N GLU A 274 -17.38 2.03 6.57
CA GLU A 274 -16.86 2.75 7.73
C GLU A 274 -18.01 3.19 8.62
N LEU A 275 -17.85 3.00 9.93
CA LEU A 275 -18.79 3.42 10.95
C LEU A 275 -18.12 4.40 11.90
N TYR A 276 -18.83 5.44 12.30
CA TYR A 276 -18.44 6.35 13.37
C TYR A 276 -19.25 6.06 14.64
N ARG A 277 -18.58 6.09 15.78
CA ARG A 277 -19.13 5.86 17.11
C ARG A 277 -19.86 4.52 17.23
N ALA A 278 -19.18 3.46 16.80
CA ALA A 278 -19.77 2.12 16.68
C ALA A 278 -19.71 1.31 17.98
N PHE A 279 -20.81 0.62 18.28
CA PHE A 279 -20.97 -0.30 19.41
C PHE A 279 -21.68 -1.58 18.96
N PRO A 280 -21.25 -2.76 19.44
CA PRO A 280 -22.01 -3.99 19.25
C PRO A 280 -23.45 -3.84 19.74
N ASN A 281 -24.42 -4.31 18.96
CA ASN A 281 -25.84 -4.19 19.27
C ASN A 281 -26.59 -5.47 18.86
N GLY A 282 -26.70 -6.43 19.79
CA GLY A 282 -27.34 -7.72 19.53
C GLY A 282 -26.62 -8.49 18.41
N SER A 283 -27.35 -8.81 17.32
CA SER A 283 -26.78 -9.46 16.14
C SER A 283 -26.15 -8.50 15.12
N GLY A 284 -26.12 -7.19 15.41
CA GLY A 284 -25.58 -6.16 14.53
C GLY A 284 -24.80 -5.09 15.29
N TRP A 285 -24.79 -3.87 14.75
CA TRP A 285 -24.05 -2.73 15.31
C TRP A 285 -24.93 -1.49 15.40
N GLY A 286 -24.77 -0.72 16.48
CA GLY A 286 -25.25 0.65 16.57
C GLY A 286 -24.11 1.61 16.25
N ALA A 287 -24.37 2.65 15.47
CA ALA A 287 -23.38 3.66 15.09
C ALA A 287 -24.06 5.04 14.96
N ASP A 288 -23.30 6.13 15.05
CA ASP A 288 -23.85 7.46 14.82
C ASP A 288 -23.96 7.75 13.32
N SER A 289 -23.01 7.27 12.50
CA SER A 289 -23.06 7.33 11.04
C SER A 289 -22.45 6.08 10.39
N GLY A 290 -22.74 5.88 9.10
CA GLY A 290 -22.16 4.83 8.28
C GLY A 290 -22.01 5.23 6.83
N ALA A 291 -20.85 4.91 6.25
CA ALA A 291 -20.52 5.25 4.87
C ALA A 291 -19.99 4.03 4.11
N VAL A 292 -20.42 3.89 2.86
CA VAL A 292 -19.97 2.85 1.93
C VAL A 292 -19.31 3.49 0.72
N PHE A 293 -18.11 3.03 0.37
CA PHE A 293 -17.37 3.49 -0.78
C PHE A 293 -17.05 2.31 -1.71
N ASP A 294 -17.29 2.51 -3.01
CA ASP A 294 -16.80 1.61 -4.05
C ASP A 294 -15.35 1.98 -4.38
N LEU A 295 -14.41 1.10 -4.03
CA LEU A 295 -12.98 1.34 -4.23
C LEU A 295 -12.55 1.19 -5.70
N ASN A 296 -13.47 0.91 -6.62
CA ASN A 296 -13.25 0.98 -8.08
C ASN A 296 -13.79 2.28 -8.69
N SER A 297 -14.35 3.20 -7.90
CA SER A 297 -15.06 4.37 -8.41
C SER A 297 -14.47 5.68 -7.92
N ASN A 298 -14.65 6.74 -8.73
CA ASN A 298 -14.40 8.13 -8.35
C ASN A 298 -15.67 8.82 -7.82
N ALA A 299 -16.77 8.09 -7.66
CA ALA A 299 -18.01 8.64 -7.11
C ALA A 299 -17.77 9.19 -5.68
N LEU A 300 -18.14 10.45 -5.49
CA LEU A 300 -18.11 11.11 -4.19
C LEU A 300 -19.46 10.93 -3.48
N ARG A 301 -19.47 11.10 -2.16
CA ARG A 301 -20.72 11.17 -1.38
C ARG A 301 -21.64 12.30 -1.88
N PRO A 302 -22.96 12.21 -1.64
CA PRO A 302 -23.87 13.33 -1.88
C PRO A 302 -23.34 14.63 -1.26
N ALA A 303 -23.57 15.76 -1.92
CA ALA A 303 -23.12 17.05 -1.39
C ALA A 303 -23.82 17.35 -0.06
N GLY A 304 -23.06 17.76 0.94
CA GLY A 304 -23.57 18.04 2.29
C GLY A 304 -23.70 16.81 3.19
N TRP A 305 -23.34 15.61 2.74
CA TRP A 305 -23.36 14.42 3.60
C TRP A 305 -22.00 14.22 4.28
N THR A 306 -22.03 14.05 5.60
CA THR A 306 -20.89 13.54 6.37
C THR A 306 -20.60 12.06 6.04
N SER A 307 -19.59 11.49 6.68
CA SER A 307 -19.26 10.07 6.62
C SER A 307 -18.89 9.56 8.02
N ALA A 308 -18.03 8.54 8.12
CA ALA A 308 -17.34 8.26 9.36
C ALA A 308 -16.28 9.33 9.69
N ASP A 309 -15.77 10.05 8.68
CA ASP A 309 -14.94 11.26 8.79
C ASP A 309 -15.80 12.51 8.55
N ALA A 310 -15.53 13.62 9.25
CA ALA A 310 -16.39 14.81 9.19
C ALA A 310 -16.47 15.49 7.82
N ALA A 311 -15.43 15.41 6.98
CA ALA A 311 -15.41 16.01 5.65
C ALA A 311 -16.28 15.27 4.61
N GLY A 312 -16.93 14.15 4.98
CA GLY A 312 -17.60 13.26 4.04
C GLY A 312 -16.62 12.43 3.20
N LEU A 313 -15.40 12.23 3.71
CA LEU A 313 -14.30 11.51 3.08
C LEU A 313 -14.15 10.10 3.69
N PRO A 314 -13.66 9.11 2.92
CA PRO A 314 -13.28 7.83 3.49
C PRO A 314 -12.02 7.98 4.38
N ILE A 315 -11.98 7.29 5.52
CA ILE A 315 -10.85 7.30 6.47
C ILE A 315 -9.70 6.43 5.96
N PHE A 316 -10.00 5.16 5.64
CA PHE A 316 -9.01 4.13 5.31
C PHE A 316 -7.99 4.52 4.20
N PRO A 317 -8.40 5.22 3.12
CA PRO A 317 -7.49 5.69 2.07
C PRO A 317 -6.51 6.75 2.55
N GLY A 318 -6.76 7.41 3.69
CA GLY A 318 -5.87 8.40 4.28
C GLY A 318 -4.93 7.85 5.35
N LEU A 319 -5.01 6.56 5.69
CA LEU A 319 -4.20 5.96 6.76
C LEU A 319 -2.81 5.55 6.27
N VAL A 320 -1.78 5.85 7.08
CA VAL A 320 -0.48 5.18 6.97
C VAL A 320 -0.60 3.73 7.43
N ARG A 321 -0.15 2.76 6.62
CA ARG A 321 -0.17 1.33 6.98
C ARG A 321 1.22 0.70 6.97
N TYR A 322 1.41 -0.30 7.85
CA TYR A 322 2.69 -0.98 8.02
C TYR A 322 3.13 -1.74 6.75
N ASP A 323 2.20 -2.38 6.05
CA ASP A 323 2.47 -3.13 4.82
C ASP A 323 2.98 -2.23 3.68
N GLU A 324 2.58 -0.96 3.65
CA GLU A 324 3.07 0.02 2.68
C GLU A 324 4.45 0.55 3.04
N VAL A 325 4.70 0.88 4.31
CA VAL A 325 5.97 1.44 4.77
C VAL A 325 7.09 0.40 4.76
N PHE A 326 6.86 -0.79 5.30
CA PHE A 326 7.91 -1.80 5.45
C PHE A 326 7.85 -2.89 4.37
N GLY A 327 6.65 -3.27 3.91
CA GLY A 327 6.47 -4.28 2.86
C GLY A 327 6.79 -3.70 1.48
N ARG A 328 6.00 -2.72 1.03
CA ARG A 328 6.15 -2.09 -0.30
C ARG A 328 7.23 -1.03 -0.36
N ARG A 329 7.52 -0.37 0.77
CA ARG A 329 8.41 0.80 0.88
C ARG A 329 7.96 1.98 0.02
N GLU A 330 6.66 2.07 -0.21
CA GLU A 330 6.01 3.12 -0.98
C GLU A 330 4.55 3.25 -0.53
N ILE A 331 4.13 4.49 -0.26
CA ILE A 331 2.73 4.86 -0.12
C ILE A 331 2.35 5.63 -1.38
N THR A 332 1.31 5.17 -2.09
CA THR A 332 0.92 5.70 -3.40
C THR A 332 -0.34 6.56 -3.38
N HIS A 333 -0.69 7.09 -2.21
CA HIS A 333 -1.88 7.88 -1.98
C HIS A 333 -1.61 9.03 -1.01
N ALA A 334 -2.52 10.01 -0.96
CA ALA A 334 -2.52 11.08 0.03
C ALA A 334 -2.88 10.53 1.41
N LEU A 335 -2.39 11.20 2.45
CA LEU A 335 -2.74 10.89 3.83
C LEU A 335 -3.91 11.78 4.30
N ARG A 336 -4.51 11.47 5.45
CA ARG A 336 -5.44 12.38 6.13
C ARG A 336 -4.79 13.08 7.31
N PHE A 337 -5.26 14.28 7.62
CA PHE A 337 -4.89 14.96 8.86
C PHE A 337 -6.04 15.80 9.44
N THR A 338 -5.85 16.29 10.66
CA THR A 338 -6.84 17.13 11.36
C THR A 338 -6.31 18.53 11.71
N ALA A 339 -7.25 19.46 11.90
CA ALA A 339 -7.00 20.81 12.38
C ALA A 339 -8.04 21.22 13.41
N SER A 340 -7.64 21.94 14.46
CA SER A 340 -8.52 22.32 15.56
C SER A 340 -9.59 23.34 15.19
N ARG A 341 -9.33 24.13 14.14
CA ARG A 341 -10.24 25.16 13.64
C ARG A 341 -10.31 25.08 12.14
N THR A 342 -11.52 24.92 11.65
CA THR A 342 -11.87 24.92 10.22
C THR A 342 -12.98 25.94 9.98
N ARG A 343 -13.28 26.24 8.71
CA ARG A 343 -14.43 27.07 8.34
C ARG A 343 -15.59 26.23 7.80
N ARG A 344 -16.78 26.84 7.76
CA ARG A 344 -18.04 26.36 7.19
C ARG A 344 -17.97 26.33 5.66
N ALA A 345 -17.01 25.57 5.14
CA ALA A 345 -16.78 25.40 3.73
C ALA A 345 -15.99 24.12 3.47
N TYR A 346 -16.10 23.60 2.26
CA TYR A 346 -15.31 22.47 1.79
C TYR A 346 -14.81 22.69 0.36
N VAL A 347 -13.79 21.93 -0.03
CA VAL A 347 -13.29 21.81 -1.40
C VAL A 347 -13.20 20.33 -1.76
N LEU A 348 -13.41 19.99 -3.04
CA LEU A 348 -13.33 18.61 -3.49
C LEU A 348 -11.95 17.99 -3.15
N PRO A 349 -11.90 16.70 -2.79
CA PRO A 349 -12.99 15.71 -2.82
C PRO A 349 -13.96 15.75 -1.64
N ALA A 350 -13.74 16.59 -0.62
CA ALA A 350 -14.66 16.69 0.51
C ALA A 350 -16.05 17.17 0.06
N ARG A 351 -17.06 16.75 0.81
CA ARG A 351 -18.48 17.01 0.53
C ARG A 351 -19.21 17.67 1.70
N HIS A 352 -18.54 17.82 2.84
CA HIS A 352 -19.12 18.29 4.09
C HIS A 352 -18.12 19.12 4.91
N PHE A 353 -18.61 19.85 5.92
CA PHE A 353 -17.81 20.65 6.85
C PHE A 353 -18.29 20.40 8.29
N ALA A 354 -17.45 20.68 9.28
CA ALA A 354 -17.82 20.52 10.70
C ALA A 354 -17.57 21.79 11.52
N SER A 355 -17.85 22.96 10.95
CA SER A 355 -17.65 24.24 11.61
C SER A 355 -18.76 25.23 11.28
N SER A 356 -19.03 26.14 12.21
CA SER A 356 -19.88 27.31 12.00
C SER A 356 -19.09 28.58 11.65
N ASN A 357 -17.75 28.55 11.75
CA ASN A 357 -16.90 29.71 11.52
C ASN A 357 -16.78 30.02 10.01
N THR A 358 -16.80 31.29 9.61
CA THR A 358 -16.74 31.71 8.20
C THR A 358 -15.47 32.46 7.81
N ASP A 359 -14.49 32.57 8.71
CA ASP A 359 -13.22 33.27 8.46
C ASP A 359 -12.49 32.64 7.24
N PRO A 360 -12.22 33.43 6.18
CA PRO A 360 -11.57 32.92 4.97
C PRO A 360 -10.12 32.47 5.20
N ASN A 361 -9.51 32.80 6.34
CA ASN A 361 -8.17 32.35 6.72
C ASN A 361 -8.16 31.02 7.48
N LEU A 362 -9.33 30.47 7.82
CA LEU A 362 -9.42 29.11 8.34
C LEU A 362 -9.53 28.10 7.17
N PRO A 363 -8.99 26.89 7.34
CA PRO A 363 -8.98 25.89 6.29
C PRO A 363 -10.39 25.32 6.05
N PRO A 364 -10.83 25.17 4.78
CA PRO A 364 -12.01 24.38 4.45
C PRO A 364 -11.70 22.88 4.54
N MET A 365 -12.70 22.06 4.84
CA MET A 365 -12.55 20.60 4.72
C MET A 365 -12.17 20.21 3.28
N GLY A 366 -11.35 19.17 3.14
CA GLY A 366 -10.79 18.74 1.84
C GLY A 366 -9.59 19.56 1.38
N MET A 367 -9.18 20.61 2.09
CA MET A 367 -7.95 21.33 1.78
C MET A 367 -6.76 20.37 1.79
N ARG A 368 -5.98 20.41 0.70
CA ARG A 368 -4.80 19.56 0.53
C ARG A 368 -3.52 20.36 0.81
N VAL A 369 -2.67 19.82 1.66
CA VAL A 369 -1.32 20.36 1.91
C VAL A 369 -0.28 19.36 1.44
N ARG A 370 0.90 19.83 1.03
CA ARG A 370 2.05 18.97 0.72
C ARG A 370 3.29 19.43 1.48
N LEU A 371 4.17 18.48 1.77
CA LEU A 371 5.49 18.79 2.31
C LEU A 371 6.32 19.46 1.21
N LYS A 372 6.94 20.61 1.50
CA LYS A 372 7.71 21.36 0.52
C LYS A 372 8.84 20.52 -0.07
N ALA A 373 9.09 20.69 -1.36
CA ALA A 373 10.18 19.99 -2.06
C ALA A 373 11.55 20.25 -1.41
N SER A 374 11.77 21.45 -0.86
CA SER A 374 13.02 21.89 -0.22
C SER A 374 13.32 21.25 1.14
N VAL A 375 12.36 20.58 1.78
CA VAL A 375 12.58 19.91 3.07
C VAL A 375 13.52 18.72 2.87
N ASP A 376 14.67 18.74 3.52
CA ASP A 376 15.60 17.60 3.48
C ASP A 376 15.08 16.46 4.35
N ILE A 377 14.92 15.28 3.74
CA ILE A 377 14.45 14.07 4.41
C ILE A 377 15.55 13.01 4.57
N SER A 378 16.77 13.30 4.10
CA SER A 378 17.88 12.33 4.08
C SER A 378 18.32 11.88 5.47
N GLY A 379 18.12 12.73 6.48
CA GLY A 379 18.40 12.42 7.89
C GLY A 379 17.37 11.51 8.57
N TYR A 380 16.22 11.24 7.93
CA TYR A 380 15.21 10.32 8.45
C TYR A 380 15.56 8.88 8.09
N SER A 381 15.04 7.93 8.87
CA SER A 381 15.19 6.52 8.56
C SER A 381 14.58 6.17 7.19
N PRO A 382 15.03 5.08 6.52
CA PRO A 382 14.44 4.65 5.25
C PRO A 382 12.91 4.48 5.30
N ALA A 383 12.37 4.04 6.44
CA ALA A 383 10.94 3.88 6.68
C ALA A 383 10.22 5.23 6.75
N MET A 384 10.72 6.18 7.55
CA MET A 384 10.10 7.51 7.66
C MET A 384 10.23 8.32 6.38
N GLN A 385 11.30 8.11 5.60
CA GLN A 385 11.39 8.68 4.27
C GLN A 385 10.28 8.18 3.32
N VAL A 386 9.70 6.98 3.52
CA VAL A 386 8.52 6.53 2.74
C VAL A 386 7.35 7.47 2.99
N VAL A 387 7.03 7.73 4.26
CA VAL A 387 5.94 8.62 4.67
C VAL A 387 6.20 10.05 4.17
N LEU A 388 7.41 10.57 4.34
CA LEU A 388 7.76 11.93 3.91
C LEU A 388 7.77 12.09 2.38
N ARG A 389 8.18 11.05 1.62
CA ARG A 389 8.04 11.04 0.15
C ARG A 389 6.57 11.09 -0.25
N ALA A 390 5.70 10.35 0.43
CA ALA A 390 4.26 10.41 0.17
C ALA A 390 3.68 11.80 0.47
N LEU A 391 4.09 12.44 1.57
CA LEU A 391 3.70 13.81 1.89
C LEU A 391 4.22 14.86 0.88
N LYS A 392 5.36 14.64 0.24
CA LYS A 392 5.84 15.50 -0.86
C LYS A 392 5.05 15.27 -2.15
N LYS A 393 4.79 14.01 -2.49
CA LYS A 393 4.21 13.59 -3.78
C LYS A 393 2.70 13.71 -3.81
N TYR A 394 2.03 13.14 -2.82
CA TYR A 394 0.58 13.10 -2.69
C TYR A 394 0.07 14.07 -1.63
N GLY A 395 0.89 14.52 -0.68
CA GLY A 395 0.42 15.39 0.39
C GLY A 395 -0.60 14.73 1.31
N MET A 396 -1.38 15.56 2.00
CA MET A 396 -2.43 15.13 2.91
C MET A 396 -3.65 16.04 2.85
N ILE A 397 -4.82 15.45 3.06
CA ILE A 397 -6.13 16.08 2.93
C ILE A 397 -6.70 16.31 4.32
N LEU A 398 -7.17 17.53 4.57
CA LEU A 398 -7.85 17.88 5.82
C LEU A 398 -9.21 17.21 5.86
N ALA A 399 -9.39 16.27 6.79
CA ALA A 399 -10.56 15.41 6.79
C ALA A 399 -11.48 15.60 8.02
N ASP A 400 -10.94 16.09 9.14
CA ASP A 400 -11.72 16.36 10.34
C ASP A 400 -11.17 17.52 11.18
N ASN A 401 -12.00 17.96 12.13
CA ASN A 401 -11.57 18.73 13.26
C ASN A 401 -10.88 17.82 14.28
N GLY A 402 -9.76 18.29 14.83
CA GLY A 402 -8.99 17.51 15.80
C GLY A 402 -7.76 18.30 16.25
N SER A 403 -6.77 17.61 16.78
CA SER A 403 -5.51 18.27 17.15
C SER A 403 -4.72 18.66 15.89
N ASN A 404 -4.15 19.87 15.89
CA ASN A 404 -3.43 20.39 14.73
C ASN A 404 -2.31 19.45 14.28
N TRP A 405 -2.28 19.14 12.97
CA TRP A 405 -1.24 18.36 12.31
C TRP A 405 -1.16 16.88 12.74
N TYR A 406 -2.25 16.32 13.25
CA TYR A 406 -2.33 14.89 13.53
C TYR A 406 -2.56 14.15 12.22
N VAL A 407 -1.58 13.34 11.81
CA VAL A 407 -1.66 12.44 10.65
C VAL A 407 -1.99 11.03 11.11
N SER A 408 -3.03 10.44 10.55
CA SER A 408 -3.56 9.15 11.03
C SER A 408 -2.93 7.95 10.32
N GLY A 409 -2.90 6.84 11.03
CA GLY A 409 -2.48 5.54 10.49
C GLY A 409 -3.17 4.39 11.21
N ALA A 410 -2.87 3.18 10.76
CA ALA A 410 -3.37 1.96 11.38
C ALA A 410 -2.42 1.50 12.50
N PRO A 411 -2.98 0.98 13.63
CA PRO A 411 -2.18 0.36 14.68
C PRO A 411 -1.49 -0.90 14.16
N ASP A 412 -0.25 -1.12 14.58
CA ASP A 412 0.49 -2.36 14.31
C ASP A 412 1.54 -2.59 15.42
N PRO A 413 1.59 -3.77 16.05
CA PRO A 413 2.57 -4.06 17.11
C PRO A 413 4.02 -4.05 16.61
N ARG A 414 4.26 -4.05 15.30
CA ARG A 414 5.59 -4.03 14.70
C ARG A 414 6.14 -2.61 14.49
N TRP A 415 5.34 -1.57 14.71
CA TRP A 415 5.84 -0.20 14.67
C TRP A 415 6.91 0.04 15.74
N ASP A 416 7.90 0.87 15.41
CA ASP A 416 8.78 1.49 16.38
C ASP A 416 8.27 2.91 16.66
N ASP A 417 7.65 3.10 17.82
CA ASP A 417 7.08 4.40 18.21
C ASP A 417 8.16 5.49 18.37
N SER A 418 9.40 5.12 18.68
CA SER A 418 10.51 6.09 18.75
C SER A 418 10.91 6.58 17.36
N GLU A 419 10.90 5.68 16.37
CA GLU A 419 11.12 6.01 14.96
C GLU A 419 9.98 6.88 14.42
N LEU A 420 8.72 6.52 14.69
CA LEU A 420 7.55 7.33 14.31
C LEU A 420 7.64 8.75 14.89
N ASN A 421 8.02 8.87 16.16
CA ASN A 421 8.16 10.16 16.83
C ASN A 421 9.18 11.10 16.16
N THR A 422 10.10 10.60 15.33
CA THR A 422 11.01 11.47 14.55
C THR A 422 10.25 12.35 13.56
N LEU A 423 9.08 11.94 13.07
CA LEU A 423 8.20 12.76 12.22
C LEU A 423 7.80 14.08 12.88
N LYS A 424 7.82 14.15 14.22
CA LYS A 424 7.63 15.40 14.99
C LYS A 424 8.75 16.41 14.76
N GLY A 425 9.83 16.08 14.03
CA GLY A 425 10.80 17.05 13.53
C GLY A 425 10.22 17.97 12.45
N ILE A 426 9.22 17.50 11.68
CA ILE A 426 8.52 18.30 10.68
C ILE A 426 7.56 19.27 11.38
N ARG A 427 7.49 20.50 10.88
CA ARG A 427 6.68 21.61 11.41
C ARG A 427 5.61 22.02 10.40
N GLY A 428 4.55 22.67 10.87
CA GLY A 428 3.55 23.26 9.98
C GLY A 428 4.16 24.19 8.92
N SER A 429 5.23 24.92 9.26
CA SER A 429 5.98 25.78 8.33
C SER A 429 6.62 25.03 7.15
N ASP A 430 6.78 23.71 7.24
CA ASP A 430 7.36 22.87 6.19
C ASP A 430 6.32 22.47 5.13
N PHE A 431 5.05 22.78 5.36
CA PHE A 431 3.95 22.52 4.45
C PHE A 431 3.53 23.76 3.67
N GLU A 432 2.88 23.51 2.54
CA GLU A 432 2.17 24.51 1.74
C GLU A 432 0.85 23.93 1.25
N VAL A 433 -0.14 24.81 1.07
CA VAL A 433 -1.46 24.43 0.57
C VAL A 433 -1.38 24.30 -0.96
N VAL A 434 -1.77 23.15 -1.47
CA VAL A 434 -1.94 22.96 -2.92
C VAL A 434 -3.12 23.80 -3.38
N ARG A 435 -3.00 24.47 -4.53
CA ARG A 435 -4.02 25.40 -5.04
C ARG A 435 -5.39 24.75 -5.02
N MET A 436 -6.30 25.37 -4.25
CA MET A 436 -7.66 24.85 -4.11
C MET A 436 -8.47 25.14 -5.38
N GLY A 437 -9.38 24.21 -5.69
CA GLY A 437 -10.45 24.43 -6.66
C GLY A 437 -11.57 25.29 -6.06
N THR A 438 -12.77 25.16 -6.63
CA THR A 438 -13.96 25.85 -6.14
C THR A 438 -14.27 25.48 -4.69
N ILE A 439 -14.29 26.50 -3.82
CA ILE A 439 -14.70 26.37 -2.43
C ILE A 439 -16.23 26.45 -2.40
N VAL A 440 -16.86 25.42 -1.84
CA VAL A 440 -18.30 25.40 -1.59
C VAL A 440 -18.54 25.96 -0.19
N THR A 441 -19.34 27.02 -0.13
CA THR A 441 -19.89 27.57 1.11
C THR A 441 -21.37 27.21 1.17
N GLN A 442 -21.88 27.02 2.38
CA GLN A 442 -23.32 26.89 2.60
C GLN A 442 -23.82 28.07 3.41
#